data_AF-A0A1C0BUG3-F1
#
_entry.id   AF-A0A1C0BUG3-F1
#
_cell.length_a   1.000
_cell.length_b   1.000
_cell.length_c   1.000
_cell.angle_alpha   90.00
_cell.angle_beta   90.00
_cell.angle_gamma   90.00
#
_symmetry.space_group_name_H-M   'P 1'
#
loop_
_entity.id
_entity.type
_entity.pdbx_description
1 polymer ?
#
loop_
_entity_poly.entity_id
_entity_poly.type
_entity_poly.pdbx_seq_one_letter_code
_entity_poly.pdbx_strand_id
1 'polypeptide(L)'
;MKKIIAILMVCALGLFGCSSSNKLPEGVSQAFYDNGKAVVEVMDKYLDKDLDAKKAADEVQTILDKVSKEDVKDSIDNEAIVNVIAKIQSILAEASEADKADVETLNTDLEIATNGLRTTIGLND
;
A
#
# COMPACT_ATOMS: atom_id res chain seq x y z
N MET A 1 -3.70 16.91 -50.84
CA MET A 1 -2.99 17.78 -49.88
C MET A 1 -3.29 17.20 -48.49
N LYS A 2 -2.39 16.40 -47.87
CA LYS A 2 -1.36 16.83 -46.89
C LYS A 2 -2.05 17.53 -45.68
N LYS A 3 -2.06 17.06 -44.42
CA LYS A 3 -1.23 16.11 -43.65
C LYS A 3 -1.97 15.61 -42.40
N ILE A 4 -1.60 14.42 -41.97
CA ILE A 4 -1.84 13.78 -40.66
C ILE A 4 -1.10 14.56 -39.56
N ILE A 5 -1.71 14.71 -38.38
CA ILE A 5 -0.98 14.92 -37.12
C ILE A 5 -1.58 13.98 -36.07
N ALA A 6 -0.92 12.84 -35.90
CA ALA A 6 -0.91 12.08 -34.66
C ALA A 6 0.21 12.64 -33.77
N ILE A 7 0.01 12.71 -32.46
CA ILE A 7 0.99 12.73 -31.34
C ILE A 7 0.11 12.72 -30.06
N LEU A 8 -0.09 11.59 -29.37
CA LEU A 8 0.83 10.89 -28.47
C LEU A 8 1.15 11.72 -27.22
N MET A 9 0.17 11.82 -26.31
CA MET A 9 0.39 12.17 -24.90
C MET A 9 0.26 10.88 -24.07
N VAL A 10 1.32 10.08 -24.14
CA VAL A 10 1.67 9.16 -23.06
C VAL A 10 2.06 10.06 -21.89
N CYS A 11 1.13 10.28 -20.97
CA CYS A 11 1.46 10.87 -19.69
C CYS A 11 2.38 9.89 -18.97
N ALA A 12 3.66 10.23 -19.00
CA ALA A 12 4.70 9.63 -18.21
C ALA A 12 4.32 9.67 -16.73
N LEU A 13 3.81 8.54 -16.20
CA LEU A 13 3.89 8.22 -14.77
C LEU A 13 5.26 7.61 -14.44
N GLY A 14 6.31 8.21 -15.00
CA GLY A 14 7.71 7.78 -14.85
C GLY A 14 8.50 8.63 -13.86
N LEU A 15 7.86 9.15 -12.80
CA LEU A 15 8.51 10.01 -11.81
C LEU A 15 8.07 9.66 -10.38
N PHE A 16 8.44 8.47 -9.91
CA PHE A 16 8.70 8.23 -8.48
C PHE A 16 9.94 7.34 -8.30
N GLY A 17 11.01 7.70 -9.02
CA GLY A 17 12.36 7.25 -8.71
C GLY A 17 13.06 8.26 -7.80
N CYS A 18 12.48 8.56 -6.63
CA CYS A 18 13.28 9.16 -5.56
C CYS A 18 14.17 8.05 -5.01
N SER A 19 15.43 8.05 -5.44
CA SER A 19 16.53 7.30 -4.83
C SER A 19 16.75 7.80 -3.39
N SER A 20 15.83 7.51 -2.48
CA SER A 20 16.26 7.29 -1.11
C SER A 20 17.01 5.97 -1.12
N SER A 21 18.21 5.98 -0.56
CA SER A 21 19.08 4.81 -0.48
C SER A 21 18.57 3.84 0.59
N ASN A 22 17.25 3.58 0.61
CA ASN A 22 16.66 2.58 1.49
C ASN A 22 17.06 1.26 0.86
N LYS A 23 18.19 0.71 1.33
CA LYS A 23 18.55 -0.67 1.06
C LYS A 23 17.31 -1.50 1.34
N LEU A 24 16.88 -2.26 0.33
CA LEU A 24 15.87 -3.29 0.49
C LEU A 24 16.22 -4.10 1.75
N PRO A 25 15.30 -4.21 2.73
CA PRO A 25 15.56 -4.99 3.93
C PRO A 25 15.98 -6.40 3.55
N GLU A 26 16.89 -7.00 4.32
CA GLU A 26 17.25 -8.40 4.11
C GLU A 26 16.00 -9.28 4.22
N GLY A 27 15.87 -10.27 3.33
CA GLY A 27 14.71 -11.14 3.28
C GLY A 27 13.49 -10.56 2.55
N VAL A 28 13.36 -9.25 2.37
CA VAL A 28 12.20 -8.68 1.66
C VAL A 28 12.46 -8.68 0.16
N SER A 29 11.55 -9.29 -0.61
CA SER A 29 11.60 -9.23 -2.07
C SER A 29 11.19 -7.84 -2.56
N GLN A 30 11.72 -7.41 -3.72
CA GLN A 30 11.35 -6.11 -4.30
C GLN A 30 9.83 -5.99 -4.51
N ALA A 31 9.16 -7.07 -4.92
CA ALA A 31 7.72 -7.08 -5.10
C ALA A 31 6.97 -6.83 -3.78
N PHE A 32 7.42 -7.43 -2.68
CA PHE A 32 6.81 -7.22 -1.36
C PHE A 32 7.10 -5.81 -0.82
N TYR A 33 8.30 -5.28 -1.07
CA TYR A 33 8.65 -3.91 -0.74
C TYR A 33 7.76 -2.91 -1.50
N ASP A 34 7.63 -3.05 -2.82
CA ASP A 34 6.86 -2.12 -3.65
C ASP A 34 5.36 -2.16 -3.30
N ASN A 35 4.80 -3.35 -3.09
CA ASN A 35 3.40 -3.49 -2.67
C ASN A 35 3.18 -3.00 -1.23
N GLY A 36 4.10 -3.28 -0.31
CA GLY A 36 4.03 -2.76 1.07
C GLY A 36 4.08 -1.23 1.10
N LYS A 37 4.97 -0.62 0.30
CA LYS A 37 5.03 0.83 0.14
C LYS A 37 3.73 1.41 -0.41
N ALA A 38 3.14 0.78 -1.43
CA ALA A 38 1.87 1.21 -1.98
C ALA A 38 0.74 1.19 -0.92
N VAL A 39 0.71 0.18 -0.04
CA VAL A 39 -0.26 0.14 1.06
C VAL A 39 -0.01 1.29 2.05
N VAL A 40 1.25 1.57 2.41
CA VAL A 40 1.58 2.74 3.27
C VAL A 40 1.07 4.04 2.64
N GLU A 41 1.27 4.25 1.33
CA GLU A 41 0.78 5.45 0.63
C GLU A 41 -0.76 5.56 0.61
N VAL A 42 -1.49 4.44 0.54
CA VAL A 42 -2.95 4.42 0.65
C VAL A 42 -3.38 4.78 2.07
N MET A 43 -2.70 4.23 3.07
CA MET A 43 -2.98 4.47 4.48
C MET A 43 -2.71 5.91 4.89
N ASP A 44 -1.66 6.54 4.36
CA ASP A 44 -1.37 7.95 4.61
C ASP A 44 -2.49 8.86 4.12
N LYS A 45 -2.97 8.64 2.89
CA LYS A 45 -4.12 9.38 2.35
C LYS A 45 -5.39 9.14 3.19
N TYR A 46 -5.59 7.92 3.67
CA TYR A 46 -6.75 7.60 4.51
C TYR A 46 -6.68 8.35 5.86
N LEU A 47 -5.54 8.29 6.55
CA LEU A 47 -5.34 8.92 7.86
C LEU A 47 -5.35 10.46 7.76
N ASP A 48 -4.87 11.01 6.63
CA ASP A 48 -4.95 12.44 6.31
C ASP A 48 -6.34 12.88 5.84
N LYS A 49 -7.31 11.95 5.74
CA LYS A 49 -8.71 12.16 5.31
C LYS A 49 -8.87 12.57 3.85
N ASP A 50 -7.86 12.30 3.02
CA ASP A 50 -7.88 12.47 1.57
C ASP A 50 -8.50 11.27 0.83
N LEU A 51 -8.69 10.14 1.54
CA LEU A 51 -9.34 8.93 1.04
C LEU A 51 -10.34 8.39 2.06
N ASP A 52 -11.53 7.97 1.61
CA ASP A 52 -12.53 7.33 2.48
C ASP A 52 -12.21 5.85 2.74
N ALA A 53 -12.70 5.31 3.86
CA ALA A 53 -12.40 3.95 4.30
C ALA A 53 -12.74 2.88 3.25
N LYS A 54 -13.86 3.06 2.53
CA LYS A 54 -14.30 2.12 1.51
C LYS A 54 -13.33 2.08 0.34
N LYS A 55 -12.96 3.24 -0.21
CA LYS A 55 -11.98 3.30 -1.29
C LYS A 55 -10.60 2.79 -0.87
N ALA A 56 -10.18 3.14 0.35
CA ALA A 56 -8.94 2.61 0.92
C ALA A 56 -8.98 1.07 1.00
N ALA A 57 -10.08 0.49 1.48
CA ALA A 57 -10.26 -0.96 1.54
C ALA A 57 -10.18 -1.62 0.15
N ASP A 58 -10.84 -1.04 -0.85
CA ASP A 58 -10.82 -1.54 -2.23
C ASP A 58 -9.41 -1.49 -2.87
N GLU A 59 -8.66 -0.40 -2.63
CA GLU A 59 -7.29 -0.24 -3.12
C GLU A 59 -6.33 -1.22 -2.42
N VAL A 60 -6.42 -1.36 -1.10
CA VAL A 60 -5.59 -2.32 -0.33
C VAL A 60 -5.95 -3.76 -0.71
N GLN A 61 -7.22 -4.10 -0.93
CA GLN A 61 -7.62 -5.42 -1.41
C GLN A 61 -6.99 -5.73 -2.78
N THR A 62 -6.98 -4.76 -3.69
CA THR A 62 -6.35 -4.92 -5.00
C THR A 62 -4.86 -5.20 -4.89
N ILE A 63 -4.18 -4.59 -3.92
CA ILE A 63 -2.75 -4.84 -3.65
C ILE A 63 -2.57 -6.22 -3.00
N LEU A 64 -3.41 -6.57 -2.01
CA LEU A 64 -3.41 -7.88 -1.35
C LEU A 64 -3.57 -9.03 -2.35
N ASP A 65 -4.50 -8.90 -3.30
CA ASP A 65 -4.75 -9.87 -4.36
C ASP A 65 -3.58 -10.05 -5.32
N LYS A 66 -2.71 -9.04 -5.46
CA LYS A 66 -1.49 -9.11 -6.27
C LYS A 66 -0.40 -9.81 -5.47
N VAL A 67 -0.08 -9.32 -4.28
CA VAL A 67 1.02 -9.85 -3.46
C VAL A 67 0.75 -11.30 -3.00
N SER A 68 -0.51 -11.69 -2.79
CA SER A 68 -0.87 -13.08 -2.43
C SER A 68 -0.65 -14.09 -3.57
N LYS A 69 -0.41 -13.62 -4.80
CA LYS A 69 -0.07 -14.47 -5.96
C LYS A 69 1.43 -14.57 -6.19
N GLU A 70 2.23 -13.77 -5.47
CA GLU A 70 3.68 -13.85 -5.51
C GLU A 70 4.17 -15.05 -4.69
N ASP A 71 5.32 -15.63 -5.06
CA ASP A 71 5.92 -16.73 -4.32
C ASP A 71 6.45 -16.23 -2.95
N VAL A 72 5.66 -16.44 -1.91
CA VAL A 72 5.96 -16.02 -0.52
C VAL A 72 7.12 -16.82 0.11
N LYS A 73 7.52 -17.93 -0.52
CA LYS A 73 8.42 -18.95 0.07
C LYS A 73 9.87 -18.51 0.26
N ASP A 74 10.24 -17.35 -0.25
CA ASP A 74 11.61 -16.88 -0.22
C ASP A 74 12.01 -16.23 1.12
N SER A 75 11.07 -15.85 1.98
CA SER A 75 11.39 -15.35 3.34
C SER A 75 10.21 -15.31 4.32
N ILE A 76 10.55 -15.36 5.62
CA ILE A 76 9.60 -15.12 6.72
C ILE A 76 9.04 -13.70 6.66
N ASP A 77 9.84 -12.75 6.18
CA ASP A 77 9.47 -11.33 6.12
C ASP A 77 8.40 -11.06 5.06
N ASN A 78 8.40 -11.79 3.95
CA ASN A 78 7.38 -11.71 2.91
C ASN A 78 6.00 -12.16 3.44
N GLU A 79 5.96 -13.26 4.22
CA GLU A 79 4.73 -13.73 4.86
C GLU A 79 4.22 -12.72 5.89
N ALA A 80 5.12 -12.14 6.69
CA ALA A 80 4.78 -11.08 7.64
C ALA A 80 4.14 -9.87 6.94
N ILE A 81 4.70 -9.45 5.80
CA ILE A 81 4.15 -8.34 5.00
C ILE A 81 2.73 -8.64 4.53
N VAL A 82 2.47 -9.83 3.97
CA VAL A 82 1.12 -10.22 3.51
C VAL A 82 0.13 -10.22 4.65
N ASN A 83 0.51 -10.79 5.80
CA ASN A 83 -0.35 -10.84 6.97
C ASN A 83 -0.69 -9.44 7.50
N VAL A 84 0.26 -8.51 7.50
CA VAL A 84 0.01 -7.12 7.90
C VAL A 84 -0.90 -6.42 6.90
N ILE A 85 -0.67 -6.58 5.59
CA ILE A 85 -1.54 -6.02 4.55
C ILE A 85 -2.97 -6.55 4.67
N ALA A 86 -3.14 -7.86 4.90
CA ALA A 86 -4.45 -8.47 5.12
C ALA A 86 -5.14 -7.93 6.36
N LYS A 87 -4.40 -7.69 7.45
CA LYS A 87 -4.94 -7.06 8.66
C LYS A 87 -5.41 -5.63 8.39
N ILE A 88 -4.61 -4.83 7.70
CA ILE A 88 -4.99 -3.46 7.30
C ILE A 88 -6.27 -3.48 6.48
N GLN A 89 -6.35 -4.34 5.47
CA GLN A 89 -7.54 -4.50 4.61
C GLN A 89 -8.79 -4.83 5.45
N SER A 90 -8.68 -5.79 6.37
CA SER A 90 -9.80 -6.21 7.22
C SER A 90 -10.30 -5.06 8.09
N ILE A 91 -9.40 -4.28 8.69
CA ILE A 91 -9.79 -3.16 9.56
C ILE A 91 -10.42 -2.03 8.72
N LEU A 92 -9.90 -1.75 7.52
CA LEU A 92 -10.51 -0.76 6.62
C LEU A 92 -11.92 -1.17 6.16
N ALA A 93 -12.14 -2.46 5.88
CA ALA A 93 -13.46 -2.97 5.53
C ALA A 93 -14.45 -2.88 6.69
N GLU A 94 -13.98 -3.03 7.93
CA GLU A 94 -14.80 -2.78 9.11
C GLU A 94 -15.10 -1.28 9.25
N ALA A 95 -14.09 -0.42 9.10
CA ALA A 95 -14.22 1.03 9.18
C ALA A 95 -15.12 1.62 8.09
N SER A 96 -15.27 0.95 6.94
CA SER A 96 -16.17 1.41 5.87
C SER A 96 -17.66 1.23 6.18
N GLU A 97 -17.99 0.33 7.12
CA GLU A 97 -19.35 0.03 7.54
C GLU A 97 -19.66 0.51 8.97
N ALA A 98 -18.63 0.92 9.72
CA ALA A 98 -18.74 1.33 11.11
C ALA A 98 -19.33 2.75 11.31
N ASP A 99 -19.96 2.94 12.46
CA ASP A 99 -20.38 4.27 12.91
C ASP A 99 -19.16 5.09 13.41
N LYS A 100 -19.28 6.42 13.38
CA LYS A 100 -18.14 7.35 13.62
C LYS A 100 -17.35 7.10 14.91
N ALA A 101 -17.99 6.63 15.98
CA ALA A 101 -17.35 6.40 17.27
C ALA A 101 -16.39 5.19 17.24
N ASP A 102 -16.72 4.18 16.43
CA ASP A 102 -15.91 2.97 16.31
C ASP A 102 -14.72 3.20 15.36
N VAL A 103 -14.90 4.09 14.37
CA VAL A 103 -13.84 4.50 13.43
C VAL A 103 -12.60 5.07 14.12
N GLU A 104 -12.73 5.81 15.22
CA GLU A 104 -11.56 6.34 15.95
C GLU A 104 -10.70 5.22 16.57
N THR A 105 -11.35 4.16 17.07
CA THR A 105 -10.64 2.99 17.61
C THR A 105 -9.95 2.22 16.47
N LEU A 106 -10.67 2.01 15.37
CA LEU A 106 -10.13 1.34 14.18
C LEU A 106 -8.95 2.12 13.57
N ASN A 107 -8.99 3.45 13.58
CA ASN A 107 -7.89 4.30 13.13
C ASN A 107 -6.61 4.09 13.94
N THR A 108 -6.73 3.90 15.26
CA THR A 108 -5.58 3.60 16.11
C THR A 108 -4.96 2.25 15.72
N ASP A 109 -5.77 1.23 15.48
CA ASP A 109 -5.28 -0.07 15.02
C ASP A 109 -4.66 -0.01 13.63
N LEU A 110 -5.20 0.82 12.74
CA LEU A 110 -4.66 1.09 11.41
C LEU A 110 -3.31 1.80 11.46
N GLU A 111 -3.14 2.80 12.33
CA GLU A 111 -1.86 3.47 12.55
C GLU A 111 -0.80 2.48 13.05
N ILE A 112 -1.14 1.64 14.03
CA ILE A 112 -0.24 0.61 14.55
C ILE A 112 0.17 -0.38 13.45
N ALA A 113 -0.80 -0.88 12.69
CA ALA A 113 -0.53 -1.83 11.62
C ALA A 113 0.31 -1.21 10.48
N THR A 114 0.02 0.03 10.10
CA THR A 114 0.74 0.77 9.06
C THR A 114 2.18 1.05 9.49
N ASN A 115 2.41 1.43 10.74
CA ASN A 115 3.75 1.64 11.29
C ASN A 115 4.54 0.33 11.41
N GLY A 116 3.86 -0.77 11.75
CA GLY A 116 4.44 -2.12 11.71
C GLY A 116 4.87 -2.52 10.30
N LEU A 117 4.05 -2.20 9.29
CA LEU A 117 4.39 -2.40 7.88
C LEU A 117 5.60 -1.58 7.49
N ARG A 118 5.58 -0.25 7.71
CA ARG A 118 6.70 0.67 7.46
C ARG A 118 8.02 0.15 8.01
N THR A 119 8.01 -0.29 9.26
CA THR A 119 9.19 -0.84 9.94
C THR A 119 9.70 -2.09 9.23
N THR A 120 8.80 -3.03 8.91
CA THR A 120 9.13 -4.28 8.21
C THR A 120 9.77 -4.04 6.85
N ILE A 121 9.26 -3.07 6.09
CA ILE A 121 9.77 -2.74 4.76
C ILE A 121 10.90 -1.68 4.77
N GLY A 122 11.36 -1.24 5.95
CA GLY A 122 12.46 -0.28 6.07
C GLY A 122 12.13 1.12 5.55
N LEU A 123 10.86 1.53 5.62
CA LEU A 123 10.45 2.93 5.43
C LEU A 123 10.51 3.63 6.79
N ASN A 124 11.70 4.12 7.14
CA ASN A 124 11.88 5.02 8.27
C ASN A 124 11.91 6.45 7.74
N ASP A 125 11.01 7.30 8.23
CA ASP A 125 11.00 8.75 7.97
C ASP A 125 12.10 9.49 8.76
#